data_AF-C7G9Y0-F1
#
_entry.id   AF-C7G9Y0-F1
#
_cell.length_a   1.000
_cell.length_b   1.000
_cell.length_c   1.000
_cell.angle_alpha   90.00
_cell.angle_beta   90.00
_cell.angle_gamma   90.00
#
_symmetry.space_group_name_H-M   'P 1'
#
loop_
_entity.id
_entity.type
_entity.pdbx_description
1 polymer ?
#
loop_
_entity_poly.entity_id
_entity_poly.type
_entity_poly.pdbx_seq_one_letter_code
_entity_poly.pdbx_strand_id
1 'polypeptide(L)'
;MEISSNYKDYKNEYLDRVQTGQDKVKEASQDQRGEDKNEGIPVPKDEYISSEKSGSKPSGLYRLGQDENGNPKVMYDDPKRVAKAKDVQPKEEPAKKAEKCTTNTDNVDREIEKLKEEKEQLEQQIKAAAGDKEKVKVLEKKLAQIEGELSHKDNDTYRRKNAVIS
;
A
#
# COMPACT_ATOMS: atom_id res chain seq x y z
N MET A 1 -5.39 -25.26 6.96
CA MET A 1 -6.46 -24.33 6.54
C MET A 1 -7.23 -25.07 5.44
N GLU A 2 -8.34 -25.70 5.78
CA GLU A 2 -9.17 -26.45 4.84
C GLU A 2 -10.16 -25.47 4.20
N ILE A 3 -10.09 -25.30 2.87
CA ILE A 3 -11.01 -24.45 2.12
C ILE A 3 -12.07 -25.39 1.56
N SER A 4 -13.28 -25.34 2.11
CA SER A 4 -14.42 -26.10 1.61
C SER A 4 -14.77 -25.65 0.19
N SER A 5 -14.85 -26.62 -0.70
CA SER A 5 -15.01 -26.47 -2.15
C SER A 5 -16.43 -26.03 -2.55
N ASN A 6 -16.81 -24.77 -2.28
CA ASN A 6 -18.11 -24.22 -2.69
C ASN A 6 -18.08 -23.46 -4.05
N TYR A 7 -17.21 -23.90 -4.96
CA TYR A 7 -17.01 -23.26 -6.27
C TYR A 7 -18.19 -23.44 -7.24
N LYS A 8 -19.08 -24.42 -6.99
CA LYS A 8 -20.22 -24.71 -7.86
C LYS A 8 -21.34 -23.67 -7.72
N ASP A 9 -21.54 -23.11 -6.53
CA ASP A 9 -22.63 -22.18 -6.26
C ASP A 9 -22.39 -20.81 -6.91
N TYR A 10 -21.13 -20.36 -6.96
CA TYR A 10 -20.77 -19.08 -7.57
C TYR A 10 -21.09 -19.01 -9.07
N LYS A 11 -20.96 -20.15 -9.78
CA LYS A 11 -21.22 -20.21 -11.22
C LYS A 11 -22.71 -20.02 -11.54
N ASN A 12 -23.58 -20.51 -10.67
CA ASN A 12 -25.03 -20.43 -10.87
C ASN A 12 -25.55 -19.02 -10.58
N GLU A 13 -25.06 -18.37 -9.53
CA GLU A 13 -25.43 -16.99 -9.18
C GLU A 13 -25.03 -15.98 -10.27
N TYR A 14 -23.90 -16.23 -10.96
CA TYR A 14 -23.46 -15.41 -12.08
C TYR A 14 -24.37 -15.56 -13.31
N LEU A 15 -24.76 -16.79 -13.67
CA LEU A 15 -25.69 -17.00 -14.78
C LEU A 15 -27.06 -16.36 -14.52
N ASP A 16 -27.56 -16.47 -13.28
CA ASP A 16 -28.88 -15.92 -12.91
C ASP A 16 -28.92 -14.38 -12.98
N ARG A 17 -27.83 -13.71 -12.56
CA ARG A 17 -27.68 -12.25 -12.72
C ARG A 17 -27.59 -11.80 -14.17
N VAL A 18 -26.89 -12.55 -15.03
CA VAL A 18 -26.80 -12.22 -16.46
C VAL A 18 -28.17 -12.40 -17.14
N GLN A 19 -28.91 -13.45 -16.77
CA GLN A 19 -30.23 -13.74 -17.33
C GLN A 19 -31.26 -12.70 -16.89
N THR A 20 -31.36 -12.42 -15.58
CA THR A 20 -32.25 -11.39 -15.02
C THR A 20 -31.92 -9.97 -15.52
N GLY A 21 -30.64 -9.68 -15.79
CA GLY A 21 -30.20 -8.45 -16.45
C GLY A 21 -30.68 -8.35 -17.90
N GLN A 22 -30.61 -9.43 -18.68
CA GLN A 22 -31.09 -9.45 -20.06
C GLN A 22 -32.62 -9.35 -20.15
N ASP A 23 -33.36 -9.98 -19.24
CA ASP A 23 -34.82 -9.95 -19.26
C ASP A 23 -35.37 -8.57 -18.85
N LYS A 24 -34.74 -7.89 -17.87
CA LYS A 24 -35.07 -6.48 -17.54
C LYS A 24 -34.81 -5.50 -18.69
N VAL A 25 -33.76 -5.73 -19.49
CA VAL A 25 -33.44 -4.87 -20.65
C VAL A 25 -34.43 -5.11 -21.79
N LYS A 26 -34.93 -6.34 -21.96
CA LYS A 26 -35.97 -6.66 -22.95
C LYS A 26 -37.35 -6.14 -22.55
N GLU A 27 -37.71 -6.24 -21.28
CA GLU A 27 -38.99 -5.72 -20.75
C GLU A 27 -39.05 -4.18 -20.78
N ALA A 28 -37.94 -3.50 -20.46
CA ALA A 28 -37.83 -2.04 -20.58
C ALA A 28 -37.83 -1.53 -22.04
N SER A 29 -37.65 -2.42 -23.03
CA SER A 29 -37.67 -2.08 -24.46
C SER A 29 -39.07 -2.14 -25.07
N GLN A 30 -40.08 -2.67 -24.36
CA GLN A 30 -41.45 -2.80 -24.90
C GLN A 30 -42.41 -1.66 -24.53
N ASP A 31 -42.08 -0.83 -23.53
CA ASP A 31 -43.00 0.20 -22.99
C ASP A 31 -42.76 1.63 -23.50
N GLN A 32 -41.94 1.82 -24.53
CA GLN A 32 -41.82 3.11 -25.21
C GLN A 32 -42.42 3.05 -26.61
N ARG A 33 -43.73 2.78 -26.67
CA ARG A 33 -44.58 3.18 -27.79
C ARG A 33 -45.28 4.49 -27.44
N GLY A 34 -44.48 5.51 -27.15
CA GLY A 34 -44.92 6.90 -27.06
C GLY A 34 -44.41 7.62 -28.31
N GLU A 35 -45.35 8.13 -29.10
CA GLU A 35 -45.08 8.90 -30.30
C GLU A 35 -44.22 10.12 -29.96
N ASP A 36 -43.00 10.19 -30.51
CA ASP A 36 -42.29 11.47 -30.64
C ASP A 36 -41.71 11.56 -32.04
N LYS A 37 -42.47 12.28 -32.89
CA LYS A 37 -41.99 12.81 -34.15
C LYS A 37 -41.03 13.96 -33.83
N ASN A 38 -39.73 13.66 -33.75
CA ASN A 38 -38.71 14.69 -33.88
C ASN A 38 -37.71 14.26 -34.95
N GLU A 39 -37.58 15.12 -35.95
CA GLU A 39 -36.74 14.97 -37.12
C GLU A 39 -35.27 14.87 -36.71
N GLY A 40 -34.76 13.64 -36.66
CA GLY A 40 -33.43 13.21 -37.09
C GLY A 40 -32.23 14.12 -36.87
N ILE A 41 -31.82 14.35 -35.61
CA ILE A 41 -30.40 14.61 -35.32
C ILE A 41 -29.81 13.27 -34.87
N PRO A 42 -28.87 12.66 -35.63
CA PRO A 42 -28.26 11.41 -35.21
C PRO A 42 -27.52 11.65 -33.90
N VAL A 43 -27.97 10.99 -32.83
CA VAL A 43 -27.26 10.95 -31.55
C VAL A 43 -25.86 10.41 -31.85
N PRO A 44 -24.77 11.14 -31.52
CA PRO A 44 -23.43 10.64 -31.76
C PRO A 44 -23.25 9.33 -30.99
N LYS A 45 -23.02 8.25 -31.75
CA LYS A 45 -22.68 6.94 -31.19
C LYS A 45 -21.20 6.75 -31.39
N ASP A 46 -20.52 6.37 -30.31
CA ASP A 46 -19.12 5.96 -30.40
C ASP A 46 -19.05 4.61 -31.11
N GLU A 47 -18.44 4.59 -32.30
CA GLU A 47 -18.17 3.34 -33.00
C GLU A 47 -16.96 2.64 -32.38
N TYR A 48 -17.13 1.35 -32.06
CA TYR A 48 -16.01 0.53 -31.59
C TYR A 48 -15.03 0.26 -32.75
N ILE A 49 -13.82 0.79 -32.63
CA ILE A 49 -12.71 0.52 -33.56
C ILE A 49 -11.82 -0.56 -32.96
N SER A 50 -11.79 -1.75 -33.57
CA SER A 50 -10.88 -2.81 -33.14
C SER A 50 -9.43 -2.45 -33.46
N SER A 51 -8.50 -2.90 -32.62
CA SER A 51 -7.06 -2.64 -32.76
C SER A 51 -6.46 -3.17 -34.06
N GLU A 52 -7.05 -4.17 -34.68
CA GLU A 52 -6.62 -4.72 -35.97
C GLU A 52 -6.98 -3.78 -37.14
N LYS A 53 -8.12 -3.09 -37.05
CA LYS A 53 -8.57 -2.14 -38.07
C LYS A 53 -7.79 -0.82 -38.05
N SER A 54 -7.20 -0.46 -36.91
CA SER A 54 -6.51 0.83 -36.76
C SER A 54 -5.07 0.82 -37.28
N GLY A 55 -4.47 -0.34 -37.56
CA GLY A 55 -3.09 -0.50 -38.07
C GLY A 55 -1.99 0.11 -37.17
N SER A 56 -2.39 0.75 -36.06
CA SER A 56 -1.54 1.47 -35.14
C SER A 56 -1.19 0.55 -34.00
N LYS A 57 0.11 0.31 -33.80
CA LYS A 57 0.57 -0.47 -32.64
C LYS A 57 0.25 0.34 -31.38
N PRO A 58 -0.53 -0.19 -30.43
CA PRO A 58 -0.79 0.51 -29.18
C PRO A 58 0.55 0.71 -28.46
N SER A 59 0.84 1.97 -28.15
CA SER A 59 2.00 2.33 -27.33
C SER A 59 1.67 2.11 -25.84
N GLY A 60 2.69 1.97 -25.01
CA GLY A 60 2.55 1.67 -23.59
C GLY A 60 2.28 0.20 -23.29
N LEU A 61 2.53 -0.71 -24.24
CA LEU A 61 2.38 -2.14 -24.02
C LEU A 61 3.71 -2.77 -23.59
N TYR A 62 3.64 -3.71 -22.64
CA TYR A 62 4.79 -4.54 -22.27
C TYR A 62 4.99 -5.67 -23.27
N ARG A 63 6.22 -5.85 -23.73
CA ARG A 63 6.63 -6.95 -24.61
C ARG A 63 7.79 -7.71 -23.98
N LEU A 64 7.80 -9.03 -24.13
CA LEU A 64 8.96 -9.84 -23.80
C LEU A 64 9.95 -9.77 -24.98
N GLY A 65 11.17 -9.33 -24.70
CA GLY A 65 12.27 -9.30 -25.65
C GLY A 65 13.51 -9.96 -25.06
N GLN A 66 14.62 -9.84 -25.79
CA GLN A 66 15.94 -10.20 -25.29
C GLN A 66 16.74 -8.92 -25.07
N ASP A 67 17.58 -8.90 -24.04
CA ASP A 67 18.57 -7.84 -23.86
C ASP A 67 19.83 -8.06 -24.74
N GLU A 68 20.78 -7.14 -24.68
CA GLU A 68 22.04 -7.19 -25.45
C GLU A 68 22.87 -8.45 -25.16
N ASN A 69 22.59 -9.13 -24.05
CA ASN A 69 23.26 -10.36 -23.62
C ASN A 69 22.43 -11.62 -23.94
N GLY A 70 21.30 -11.48 -24.65
CA GLY A 70 20.42 -12.56 -25.02
C GLY A 70 19.51 -13.06 -23.90
N ASN A 71 19.49 -12.40 -22.73
CA ASN A 71 18.63 -12.79 -21.62
C ASN A 71 17.20 -12.28 -21.82
N PRO A 72 16.17 -13.05 -21.43
CA PRO A 72 14.79 -12.60 -21.53
C PRO A 72 14.56 -11.36 -20.64
N LYS A 73 14.06 -10.29 -21.25
CA LYS A 73 13.79 -9.00 -20.59
C LYS A 73 12.42 -8.46 -20.98
N VAL A 74 11.67 -7.99 -19.98
CA VAL A 74 10.43 -7.26 -20.21
C VAL A 74 10.77 -5.83 -20.67
N MET A 75 10.30 -5.47 -21.86
CA MET A 75 10.49 -4.16 -22.47
C MET A 75 9.15 -3.41 -22.48
N TYR A 76 9.21 -2.10 -22.27
CA TYR A 76 8.05 -1.23 -22.26
C TYR A 76 8.11 -0.26 -23.44
N ASP A 77 7.07 -0.26 -24.27
CA ASP A 77 6.97 0.62 -25.43
C ASP A 77 6.53 2.02 -25.02
N ASP A 78 7.46 2.78 -24.43
CA ASP A 78 7.19 4.12 -23.94
C ASP A 78 6.87 5.09 -25.12
N PRO A 79 5.65 5.66 -25.23
CA PRO A 79 5.30 6.59 -26.32
C PRO A 79 6.17 7.86 -26.33
N LYS A 80 6.82 8.17 -25.20
CA LYS A 80 7.74 9.31 -25.07
C LYS A 80 9.14 9.03 -25.65
N ARG A 81 9.54 7.77 -25.81
CA ARG A 81 10.86 7.38 -26.34
C ARG A 81 10.97 7.58 -27.85
N VAL A 82 9.90 7.32 -28.60
CA VAL A 82 9.88 7.50 -30.06
C VAL A 82 10.04 8.96 -30.49
N ALA A 83 9.55 9.91 -29.67
CA ALA A 83 9.76 11.35 -29.89
C ALA A 83 11.22 11.80 -29.65
N LYS A 84 12.02 10.99 -28.94
CA LYS A 84 13.42 11.30 -28.58
C LYS A 84 14.44 10.64 -29.51
N ALA A 85 14.02 9.74 -30.41
CA ALA A 85 14.91 8.93 -31.24
C ALA A 85 15.53 9.65 -32.46
N LYS A 86 15.33 10.98 -32.60
CA LYS A 86 16.03 11.79 -33.63
C LYS A 86 17.26 12.55 -33.12
N ASP A 87 17.56 12.53 -31.83
CA ASP A 87 18.80 13.14 -31.31
C ASP A 87 19.47 12.18 -30.33
N VAL A 88 20.56 11.58 -30.80
CA VAL A 88 21.48 10.82 -29.96
C VAL A 88 22.21 11.80 -29.06
N GLN A 89 21.83 11.82 -27.78
CA GLN A 89 22.76 11.96 -26.66
C GLN A 89 22.08 11.37 -25.42
N PRO A 90 22.69 10.40 -24.73
CA PRO A 90 22.16 9.83 -23.49
C PRO A 90 22.23 10.90 -22.41
N LYS A 91 21.18 11.70 -22.32
CA LYS A 91 20.97 12.61 -21.20
C LYS A 91 20.57 11.72 -20.03
N GLU A 92 21.52 11.52 -19.12
CA GLU A 92 21.27 10.99 -17.79
C GLU A 92 19.96 11.59 -17.28
N GLU A 93 18.93 10.75 -17.18
CA GLU A 93 17.70 11.14 -16.50
C GLU A 93 18.15 11.58 -15.10
N PRO A 94 17.82 12.79 -14.64
CA PRO A 94 18.08 13.13 -13.25
C PRO A 94 17.26 12.12 -12.45
N ALA A 95 17.96 11.17 -11.84
CA ALA A 95 17.39 10.21 -10.92
C ALA A 95 16.46 11.00 -10.02
N LYS A 96 15.15 10.78 -10.18
CA LYS A 96 14.12 11.39 -9.33
C LYS A 96 14.64 11.20 -7.92
N LYS A 97 15.01 12.29 -7.25
CA LYS A 97 15.51 12.25 -5.88
C LYS A 97 14.42 11.53 -5.10
N ALA A 98 14.63 10.25 -4.83
CA ALA A 98 13.73 9.48 -4.00
C ALA A 98 13.68 10.24 -2.69
N GLU A 99 12.53 10.80 -2.40
CA GLU A 99 12.29 11.57 -1.19
C GLU A 99 12.57 10.61 -0.03
N LYS A 100 13.74 10.79 0.60
CA LYS A 100 14.21 9.89 1.66
C LYS A 100 13.43 10.23 2.92
N CYS A 101 12.29 9.58 3.10
CA CYS A 101 11.58 9.58 4.37
C CYS A 101 12.47 8.90 5.43
N THR A 102 13.00 9.67 6.36
CA THR A 102 13.85 9.19 7.45
C THR A 102 13.07 9.29 8.76
N THR A 103 13.07 8.24 9.56
CA THR A 103 12.40 8.24 10.87
C THR A 103 13.43 8.30 12.00
N ASN A 104 13.38 9.33 12.84
CA ASN A 104 14.24 9.50 14.01
C ASN A 104 13.53 8.98 15.28
N THR A 105 14.20 8.12 16.06
CA THR A 105 13.72 7.59 17.35
C THR A 105 14.61 7.97 18.54
N ASP A 106 15.63 8.80 18.35
CA ASP A 106 16.70 9.05 19.32
C ASP A 106 16.19 9.55 20.68
N ASN A 107 15.10 10.33 20.66
CA ASN A 107 14.50 10.85 21.89
C ASN A 107 13.91 9.73 22.76
N VAL A 108 13.25 8.76 22.13
CA VAL A 108 12.66 7.61 22.81
C VAL A 108 13.75 6.72 23.37
N ASP A 109 14.80 6.48 22.58
CA ASP A 109 15.92 5.64 22.99
C ASP A 109 16.67 6.24 24.20
N ARG A 110 16.89 7.56 24.21
CA ARG A 110 17.47 8.28 25.37
C ARG A 110 16.61 8.19 26.63
N GLU A 111 15.29 8.26 26.48
CA GLU A 111 14.37 8.14 27.61
C GLU A 111 14.42 6.73 28.22
N ILE A 112 14.42 5.71 27.37
CA ILE A 112 14.52 4.30 27.79
C ILE A 112 15.86 4.04 28.49
N GLU A 113 16.95 4.60 27.99
CA GLU A 113 18.28 4.47 28.60
C GLU A 113 18.30 5.07 30.01
N LYS A 114 17.76 6.28 30.20
CA LYS A 114 17.64 6.91 31.53
C LYS A 114 16.83 6.06 32.50
N LEU A 115 15.70 5.52 32.06
CA LEU A 115 14.87 4.64 32.91
C LEU A 115 15.60 3.35 33.30
N LYS A 116 16.46 2.81 32.42
CA LYS A 116 17.31 1.65 32.73
C LYS A 116 18.40 1.99 33.75
N GLU A 117 19.06 3.14 33.59
CA GLU A 117 20.05 3.62 34.56
C GLU A 117 19.42 3.86 35.94
N GLU A 118 18.26 4.53 36.01
CA GLU A 118 17.56 4.78 37.27
C GLU A 118 17.14 3.48 37.96
N LYS A 119 16.66 2.49 37.20
CA LYS A 119 16.37 1.15 37.73
C LYS A 119 17.61 0.53 38.36
N GLU A 120 18.74 0.53 37.66
CA GLU A 120 19.98 -0.07 38.16
C GLU A 120 20.47 0.65 39.43
N GLN A 121 20.38 1.97 39.48
CA GLN A 121 20.71 2.76 40.67
C GLN A 121 19.82 2.42 41.87
N LEU A 122 18.51 2.24 41.65
CA LEU A 122 17.59 1.84 42.73
C LEU A 122 17.89 0.42 43.23
N GLU A 123 18.22 -0.52 42.35
CA GLU A 123 18.63 -1.87 42.75
C GLU A 123 19.91 -1.84 43.59
N GLN A 124 20.90 -1.05 43.19
CA GLN A 124 22.13 -0.87 43.97
C GLN A 124 21.85 -0.23 45.34
N GLN A 125 20.97 0.78 45.40
CA GLN A 125 20.57 1.40 46.66
C GLN A 125 19.83 0.43 47.57
N ILE A 126 18.96 -0.44 47.04
CA ILE A 126 18.29 -1.47 47.83
C ILE A 126 19.31 -2.46 48.42
N LYS A 127 20.28 -2.90 47.61
CA LYS A 127 21.37 -3.79 48.06
C LYS A 127 22.20 -3.15 49.18
N ALA A 128 22.51 -1.85 49.05
CA ALA A 128 23.27 -1.10 50.05
C ALA A 128 22.45 -0.78 51.33
N ALA A 129 21.16 -0.52 51.18
CA ALA A 129 20.24 -0.15 52.26
C ALA A 129 19.60 -1.36 52.97
N ALA A 130 20.12 -2.58 52.77
CA ALA A 130 19.56 -3.83 53.32
C ALA A 130 19.38 -3.86 54.86
N GLY A 131 19.93 -2.90 55.60
CA GLY A 131 19.69 -2.71 57.03
C GLY A 131 18.41 -1.93 57.39
N ASP A 132 17.92 -1.03 56.51
CA ASP A 132 16.80 -0.12 56.79
C ASP A 132 15.51 -0.56 56.09
N LYS A 133 14.70 -1.39 56.78
CA LYS A 133 13.48 -2.00 56.23
C LYS A 133 12.46 -1.01 55.64
N GLU A 134 12.32 0.18 56.23
CA GLU A 134 11.39 1.19 55.71
C GLU A 134 11.88 1.83 54.41
N LYS A 135 13.18 2.13 54.32
CA LYS A 135 13.79 2.70 53.11
C LYS A 135 13.76 1.71 51.96
N VAL A 136 14.06 0.43 52.23
CA VAL A 136 13.97 -0.64 51.23
C VAL A 136 12.56 -0.71 50.63
N LYS A 137 11.51 -0.74 51.45
CA LYS A 137 10.12 -0.75 50.94
C LYS A 137 9.77 0.46 50.08
N VAL A 138 10.30 1.64 50.39
CA VAL A 138 10.08 2.86 49.59
C VAL A 138 10.82 2.76 48.26
N LEU A 139 12.06 2.28 48.25
CA LEU A 139 12.86 2.08 47.04
C LEU A 139 12.28 0.99 46.13
N GLU A 140 11.78 -0.12 46.70
CA GLU A 140 11.10 -1.19 45.97
C GLU A 140 9.84 -0.67 45.25
N LYS A 141 9.05 0.20 45.90
CA LYS A 141 7.88 0.82 45.26
C LYS A 141 8.28 1.71 44.08
N LYS A 142 9.35 2.50 44.23
CA LYS A 142 9.88 3.33 43.14
C LYS A 142 10.39 2.46 41.99
N LEU A 143 11.10 1.38 42.31
CA LEU A 143 11.59 0.44 41.31
C LEU A 143 10.44 -0.20 40.53
N ALA A 144 9.39 -0.67 41.22
CA ALA A 144 8.21 -1.22 40.57
C ALA A 144 7.49 -0.21 39.64
N GLN A 145 7.46 1.07 40.04
CA GLN A 145 6.92 2.13 39.18
C GLN A 145 7.76 2.31 37.91
N ILE A 146 9.09 2.42 38.05
CA ILE A 146 10.01 2.56 36.91
C ILE A 146 9.94 1.34 35.99
N GLU A 147 9.87 0.13 36.54
CA GLU A 147 9.72 -1.10 35.75
C GLU A 147 8.42 -1.11 34.93
N GLY A 148 7.32 -0.63 35.52
CA GLY A 148 6.04 -0.47 34.82
C GLY A 148 6.14 0.53 33.67
N GLU A 149 6.78 1.68 33.90
CA GLU A 149 7.00 2.68 32.86
C GLU A 149 7.94 2.20 31.75
N LEU A 150 9.03 1.54 32.12
CA LEU A 150 9.99 0.96 31.18
C LEU A 150 9.34 -0.13 30.33
N SER A 151 8.51 -0.98 30.93
CA SER A 151 7.71 -1.99 30.22
C SER A 151 6.80 -1.37 29.15
N HIS A 152 6.18 -0.22 29.45
CA HIS A 152 5.30 0.46 28.50
C HIS A 152 6.07 1.17 27.37
N LYS A 153 7.23 1.76 27.69
CA LYS A 153 8.01 2.60 26.78
C LYS A 153 9.04 1.81 25.97
N ASP A 154 9.62 0.75 26.52
CA ASP A 154 10.60 -0.12 25.85
C ASP A 154 9.92 -1.16 24.94
N ASN A 155 8.94 -0.70 24.15
CA ASN A 155 8.26 -1.49 23.14
C ASN A 155 8.47 -0.85 21.77
N ASP A 156 8.73 -1.68 20.77
CA ASP A 156 8.89 -1.24 19.38
C ASP A 156 7.67 -0.45 18.86
N THR A 157 6.46 -0.78 19.31
CA THR A 157 5.25 0.00 18.99
C THR A 157 5.28 1.41 19.59
N TYR A 158 5.83 1.59 20.80
CA TYR A 158 5.98 2.91 21.41
C TYR A 158 7.05 3.73 20.68
N ARG A 159 8.17 3.09 20.32
CA ARG A 159 9.23 3.73 19.52
C ARG A 159 8.72 4.21 18.17
N ARG A 160 7.98 3.37 17.45
CA ARG A 160 7.39 3.74 16.15
C ARG A 160 6.35 4.85 16.25
N LYS A 161 5.50 4.84 17.28
CA LYS A 161 4.48 5.88 17.49
C LYS A 161 5.07 7.25 17.79
N ASN A 162 6.19 7.28 18.50
CA ASN A 162 6.88 8.51 18.88
C ASN A 162 8.05 8.86 17.94
N ALA A 163 8.20 8.14 16.83
CA ALA A 163 9.21 8.42 15.83
C ALA A 163 8.87 9.70 15.06
N VAL A 164 9.86 10.57 14.87
CA VAL A 164 9.71 11.79 14.07
C VAL A 164 10.08 11.47 12.63
N ILE A 165 9.14 11.65 11.71
CA ILE A 165 9.33 11.45 10.28
C ILE A 165 9.80 12.76 9.65
N SER A 166 10.95 12.74 8.97
CA SER A 166 11.53 13.88 8.24
C SER A 166 11.76 13.57 6.77
#